data_AF-A0A0B7AIA9-F1
#
_entry.id   AF-A0A0B7AIA9-F1
#
_cell.length_a   1.000
_cell.length_b   1.000
_cell.length_c   1.000
_cell.angle_alpha   90.00
_cell.angle_beta   90.00
_cell.angle_gamma   90.00
#
_symmetry.space_group_name_H-M   'P 1'
#
loop_
_entity.id
_entity.type
_entity.pdbx_description
1 polymer ?
#
loop_
_entity_poly.entity_id
_entity_poly.type
_entity_poly.pdbx_seq_one_letter_code
_entity_poly.pdbx_strand_id
1 'polypeptide(L)'
;MELQVIKRETTGSGPNTFNENETIAKYEIMDGAPVRGESIPIRLFLSGYELTPTMKDINKKFSVRYYLNLVLVDEEERRYFKQQEITIFRRADKVRKNYQAALSHHNPSLLSDGSGNSKSLSQPQQLEREGEEQEGNRKEEEKVEADGEKS
;
A
#
# COMPACT_ATOMS: atom_id res chain seq x y z
N MET A 1 10.01 -3.57 -29.65
CA MET A 1 10.08 -2.35 -28.80
C MET A 1 9.76 -2.73 -27.36
N GLU A 2 10.49 -2.22 -26.36
CA GLU A 2 10.25 -2.56 -24.95
C GLU A 2 10.43 -1.38 -23.99
N LEU A 3 9.70 -1.41 -22.88
CA LEU A 3 9.82 -0.48 -21.77
C LEU A 3 10.28 -1.24 -20.53
N GLN A 4 11.31 -0.74 -19.87
CA GLN A 4 11.85 -1.34 -18.66
C GLN A 4 11.71 -0.40 -17.46
N VAL A 5 11.55 -0.98 -16.27
CA VAL A 5 11.78 -0.28 -15.00
C VAL A 5 13.13 -0.70 -14.48
N ILE A 6 14.05 0.26 -14.34
CA ILE A 6 15.40 0.02 -13.84
C ILE A 6 15.54 0.67 -12.47
N LYS A 7 15.97 -0.11 -11.49
CA LYS A 7 16.45 0.36 -10.19
C LYS A 7 17.96 0.59 -10.30
N ARG A 8 18.42 1.76 -9.88
CA ARG A 8 19.84 2.08 -9.72
C ARG A 8 20.13 2.32 -8.25
N GLU A 9 20.98 1.48 -7.69
CA GLU A 9 21.54 1.67 -6.37
C GLU A 9 22.94 2.27 -6.51
N THR A 10 23.16 3.43 -5.90
CA THR A 10 24.47 4.07 -5.83
C THR A 10 24.91 4.08 -4.38
N THR A 11 26.01 3.42 -4.05
CA THR A 11 26.53 3.28 -2.68
C THR A 11 27.96 3.78 -2.59
N GLY A 12 28.33 4.32 -1.43
CA GLY A 12 29.66 4.82 -1.14
C GLY A 12 29.76 6.35 -1.18
N SER A 13 30.98 6.85 -1.02
CA SER A 13 31.24 8.29 -0.94
C SER A 13 32.59 8.63 -1.57
N GLY A 14 32.63 9.74 -2.31
CA GLY A 14 33.84 10.23 -2.96
C GLY A 14 34.40 9.23 -3.99
N PRO A 15 35.69 8.89 -3.96
CA PRO A 15 36.32 8.02 -4.96
C PRO A 15 35.80 6.57 -4.90
N ASN A 16 35.20 6.14 -3.79
CA ASN A 16 34.70 4.77 -3.60
C ASN A 16 33.18 4.71 -3.85
N THR A 17 32.73 5.20 -5.01
CA THR A 17 31.32 5.14 -5.41
C THR A 17 31.07 3.91 -6.27
N PHE A 18 30.09 3.10 -5.89
CA PHE A 18 29.63 1.90 -6.59
C PHE A 18 28.23 2.13 -7.16
N ASN A 19 27.97 1.65 -8.37
CA ASN A 19 26.66 1.75 -9.01
C ASN A 19 26.20 0.36 -9.45
N GLU A 20 25.04 -0.05 -8.96
CA GLU A 20 24.38 -1.30 -9.31
C GLU A 20 23.08 -0.97 -10.04
N ASN A 21 22.87 -1.59 -11.21
CA ASN A 21 21.64 -1.44 -11.98
C ASN A 21 20.91 -2.78 -12.03
N GLU A 22 19.63 -2.76 -11.71
CA GLU A 22 18.76 -3.93 -11.68
C GLU A 22 17.51 -3.65 -12.54
N THR A 23 17.23 -4.52 -13.52
CA THR A 23 16.01 -4.43 -14.33
C THR A 23 14.87 -5.13 -13.59
N ILE A 24 14.00 -4.35 -12.96
CA ILE A 24 12.89 -4.83 -12.12
C ILE A 24 11.73 -5.35 -12.96
N ALA A 25 11.47 -4.69 -14.08
CA ALA A 25 10.37 -5.03 -14.97
C ALA A 25 10.81 -4.88 -16.42
N LYS A 26 10.36 -5.80 -17.27
CA LYS A 26 10.45 -5.72 -18.73
C LYS A 26 9.05 -5.85 -19.30
N TYR A 27 8.61 -4.84 -20.03
CA TYR A 27 7.33 -4.81 -20.71
C TYR A 27 7.58 -4.72 -22.21
N GLU A 28 7.29 -5.81 -22.93
CA GLU A 28 7.38 -5.84 -24.39
C GLU A 28 6.16 -5.11 -24.96
N ILE A 29 6.41 -4.07 -25.76
CA ILE A 29 5.35 -3.18 -26.25
C ILE A 29 4.79 -3.72 -27.56
N MET A 30 5.66 -4.12 -28.49
CA MET A 30 5.30 -4.57 -29.83
C MET A 30 6.37 -5.47 -30.41
N ASP A 31 5.90 -6.38 -31.28
CA ASP A 31 6.69 -7.10 -32.26
C ASP A 31 6.51 -6.44 -33.64
N GLY A 32 7.60 -6.02 -34.28
CA GLY A 32 7.60 -5.27 -35.53
C GLY A 32 7.77 -3.74 -35.42
N ALA A 33 7.77 -3.08 -36.59
CA ALA A 33 8.02 -1.65 -36.73
C ALA A 33 6.70 -0.84 -36.67
N PRO A 34 6.61 0.18 -35.79
CA PRO A 34 5.43 1.04 -35.76
C PRO A 34 5.31 1.89 -37.03
N VAL A 35 4.09 2.21 -37.43
CA VAL A 35 3.81 3.12 -38.54
C VAL A 35 3.69 4.55 -38.04
N ARG A 36 4.11 5.51 -38.86
CA ARG A 36 4.02 6.94 -38.53
C ARG A 36 2.56 7.31 -38.22
N GLY A 37 2.35 7.89 -37.04
CA GLY A 37 1.03 8.35 -36.59
C GLY A 37 0.29 7.35 -35.69
N GLU A 38 0.81 6.14 -35.51
CA GLU A 38 0.27 5.20 -34.55
C GLU A 38 0.50 5.65 -33.09
N SER A 39 -0.46 5.33 -32.23
CA SER A 39 -0.38 5.58 -30.79
C SER A 39 -0.68 4.29 -30.04
N ILE A 40 0.24 3.88 -29.17
CA ILE A 40 0.13 2.63 -28.42
C ILE A 40 -0.09 2.98 -26.95
N PRO A 41 -1.25 2.66 -26.35
CA PRO A 41 -1.49 2.89 -24.94
C PRO A 41 -0.65 1.95 -24.09
N ILE A 42 -0.05 2.49 -23.02
CA ILE A 42 0.78 1.72 -22.08
C ILE A 42 0.14 1.77 -20.69
N ARG A 43 -0.03 0.60 -20.07
CA ARG A 43 -0.45 0.47 -18.67
C ARG A 43 0.48 -0.48 -17.93
N LEU A 44 1.33 0.08 -17.08
CA LEU A 44 2.29 -0.67 -16.27
C LEU A 44 1.85 -0.65 -14.80
N PHE A 45 1.44 -1.81 -14.28
CA PHE A 45 1.04 -1.95 -12.87
C PHE A 45 2.27 -2.20 -11.99
N LEU A 46 2.51 -1.32 -11.02
CA LEU A 46 3.67 -1.41 -10.13
C LEU A 46 3.49 -2.40 -8.96
N SER A 47 2.25 -2.83 -8.68
CA SER A 47 1.93 -3.67 -7.52
C SER A 47 2.50 -5.09 -7.58
N GLY A 48 2.86 -5.57 -8.78
CA GLY A 48 3.43 -6.91 -8.98
C GLY A 48 4.95 -6.96 -8.84
N TYR A 49 5.61 -5.83 -8.58
CA TYR A 49 7.06 -5.73 -8.49
C TYR A 49 7.51 -5.35 -7.07
N GLU A 50 8.64 -5.90 -6.65
CA GLU A 50 9.28 -5.56 -5.39
C GLU A 50 9.96 -4.20 -5.50
N LEU A 51 9.23 -3.15 -5.15
CA LEU A 51 9.68 -1.77 -5.22
C LEU A 51 9.84 -1.18 -3.82
N THR A 52 10.88 -0.37 -3.65
CA THR A 52 11.06 0.49 -2.49
C THR A 52 10.80 1.95 -2.88
N PRO A 53 10.52 2.84 -1.92
CA PRO A 53 10.49 4.27 -2.21
C PRO A 53 11.83 4.73 -2.79
N THR A 54 11.81 5.75 -3.64
CA THR A 54 13.02 6.43 -4.08
C THR A 54 13.72 7.02 -2.86
N MET A 55 15.01 6.69 -2.72
CA MET A 55 15.87 7.14 -1.63
C MET A 55 16.96 8.00 -2.23
N LYS A 56 17.02 9.27 -1.85
CA LYS A 56 18.01 10.21 -2.37
C LYS A 56 18.97 10.62 -1.26
N ASP A 57 20.26 10.40 -1.51
CA ASP A 57 21.39 10.85 -0.69
C ASP A 57 21.23 10.49 0.80
N ILE A 58 20.77 9.27 1.10
CA ILE A 58 20.49 8.83 2.47
C ILE A 58 21.77 8.84 3.28
N ASN A 59 21.83 9.77 4.25
CA ASN A 59 23.00 10.03 5.07
C ASN A 59 24.31 10.19 4.25
N LYS A 60 24.21 10.64 2.99
CA LYS A 60 25.33 10.71 2.04
C LYS A 60 26.06 9.37 1.80
N LYS A 61 25.42 8.24 2.11
CA LYS A 61 26.01 6.90 1.96
C LYS A 61 25.49 6.16 0.74
N PHE A 62 24.21 6.32 0.42
CA PHE A 62 23.62 5.65 -0.73
C PHE A 62 22.38 6.38 -1.29
N SER A 63 22.01 6.02 -2.51
CA SER A 63 20.77 6.40 -3.19
C SER A 63 20.16 5.20 -3.90
N VAL A 64 18.83 5.11 -3.90
CA VAL A 64 18.05 4.16 -4.70
C VAL A 64 17.11 4.96 -5.60
N ARG A 65 17.36 4.92 -6.90
CA ARG A 65 16.60 5.69 -7.92
C ARG A 65 15.97 4.75 -8.93
N TYR A 66 14.83 5.15 -9.48
CA TYR A 66 14.09 4.37 -10.46
C TYR A 66 14.01 5.11 -11.78
N TYR A 67 14.06 4.36 -12.88
CA TYR A 67 14.01 4.93 -14.21
C TYR A 67 13.10 4.10 -15.10
N LEU A 68 12.32 4.79 -15.92
CA LEU A 68 11.74 4.22 -17.12
C LEU A 68 12.81 4.24 -18.22
N ASN A 69 13.10 3.09 -18.79
CA ASN A 69 14.04 2.93 -19.88
C ASN A 69 13.30 2.41 -21.10
N LEU A 70 13.12 3.27 -22.10
CA LEU A 70 12.56 2.90 -23.39
C LEU A 70 13.70 2.38 -24.28
N VAL A 71 13.52 1.16 -24.79
CA VAL A 71 14.47 0.49 -25.67
C VAL A 71 13.82 0.25 -27.03
N LEU A 72 14.48 0.75 -28.06
CA LEU A 72 14.13 0.51 -29.47
C LEU A 72 15.27 -0.28 -30.11
N VAL A 73 14.91 -1.26 -30.93
CA VAL A 73 15.84 -2.02 -31.76
C VAL A 73 15.35 -1.90 -33.18
N ASP A 74 16.24 -1.57 -34.11
CA ASP A 74 15.92 -1.49 -35.53
C ASP A 74 16.31 -2.77 -36.28
N GLU A 75 16.13 -2.78 -37.60
CA GLU A 75 16.40 -3.92 -38.47
C GLU A 75 17.89 -4.26 -38.62
N GLU A 76 18.78 -3.30 -38.32
CA GLU A 76 20.24 -3.49 -38.32
C GLU A 76 20.78 -3.89 -36.94
N GLU A 77 19.90 -4.32 -36.02
CA GLU A 77 20.21 -4.66 -34.62
C GLU A 77 20.77 -3.48 -33.79
N ARG A 78 20.62 -2.24 -34.25
CA ARG A 78 21.06 -1.06 -33.51
C ARG A 78 20.08 -0.77 -32.38
N ARG A 79 20.62 -0.51 -31.19
CA ARG A 79 19.83 -0.28 -29.97
C ARG A 79 19.81 1.21 -29.61
N TYR A 80 18.62 1.77 -29.52
CA TYR A 80 18.38 3.15 -29.08
C TYR A 80 17.74 3.14 -27.71
N PHE A 81 18.21 4.03 -26.84
CA PHE A 81 17.78 4.09 -25.44
C PHE A 81 17.31 5.50 -25.08
N LYS A 82 16.21 5.59 -24.35
CA LYS A 82 15.79 6.81 -23.68
C LYS A 82 15.41 6.50 -22.25
N GLN A 83 16.17 7.06 -21.32
CA GLN A 83 15.95 6.88 -19.90
C GLN A 83 15.35 8.14 -19.28
N GLN A 84 14.31 7.97 -18.46
CA GLN A 84 13.68 9.04 -17.69
C GLN A 84 13.57 8.61 -16.23
N GLU A 85 14.05 9.44 -15.31
CA GLU A 85 13.88 9.18 -13.88
C GLU A 85 12.41 9.28 -13.47
N ILE A 86 11.98 8.36 -12.62
CA ILE A 86 10.68 8.38 -11.95
C ILE A 86 10.88 8.33 -10.43
N THR A 87 10.01 9.01 -9.69
CA THR A 87 10.01 9.00 -8.23
C THR A 87 8.92 8.07 -7.71
N ILE A 88 9.31 7.08 -6.92
CA ILE A 88 8.40 6.13 -6.28
C ILE A 88 8.27 6.53 -4.81
N PHE A 89 7.04 6.57 -4.30
CA PHE A 89 6.78 6.86 -2.88
C PHE A 89 5.76 5.88 -2.31
N ARG A 90 5.90 5.57 -1.01
CA ARG A 90 4.90 4.78 -0.29
C ARG A 90 3.72 5.69 0.06
N ARG A 91 2.54 5.34 -0.44
CA ARG A 91 1.30 6.03 -0.06
C ARG A 91 0.99 5.72 1.40
N ALA A 92 0.58 6.74 2.18
CA ALA A 92 0.10 6.52 3.54
C ALA A 92 -1.26 5.79 3.53
N ASP A 93 -1.44 4.83 4.45
CA ASP A 93 -2.72 4.18 4.65
C ASP A 93 -3.76 5.18 5.14
N LYS A 94 -4.99 5.12 4.60
CA LYS A 94 -6.08 6.04 4.93
C LYS A 94 -6.60 5.92 6.39
N VAL A 95 -5.97 5.08 7.22
CA VAL A 95 -6.40 4.75 8.60
C VAL A 95 -6.11 5.87 9.61
N ARG A 96 -5.36 6.92 9.24
CA ARG A 96 -5.03 8.06 10.14
C ARG A 96 -6.14 9.10 10.29
N LYS A 97 -7.42 8.72 10.38
CA LYS A 97 -8.52 9.66 10.68
C LYS A 97 -9.29 9.42 11.99
N ASN A 98 -9.01 8.35 12.74
CA ASN A 98 -9.82 8.03 13.93
C ASN A 98 -9.15 8.26 15.30
N TYR A 99 -7.88 8.68 15.37
CA TYR A 99 -7.23 8.93 16.67
C TYR A 99 -7.72 10.20 17.38
N GLN A 100 -8.38 11.14 16.70
CA GLN A 100 -8.94 12.33 17.33
C GLN A 100 -10.33 12.09 17.96
N ALA A 101 -11.05 11.03 17.57
CA ALA A 101 -12.35 10.70 18.16
C ALA A 101 -12.23 9.90 19.47
N ALA A 102 -11.09 9.24 19.70
CA ALA A 102 -10.83 8.47 20.93
C ALA A 102 -10.32 9.34 22.11
N LEU A 103 -9.85 10.57 21.84
CA LEU A 103 -9.38 11.51 22.86
C LEU A 103 -10.45 12.50 23.33
N SER A 104 -11.61 12.58 22.65
CA SER A 104 -12.71 13.48 23.01
C SER A 104 -13.68 12.90 24.04
N HIS A 105 -13.50 11.65 24.49
CA HIS A 105 -14.29 11.02 25.55
C HIS A 105 -13.42 10.69 26.78
N HIS A 106 -12.70 11.67 27.31
CA HIS A 106 -12.20 11.59 28.69
C HIS A 106 -13.05 12.53 29.54
N ASN A 107 -13.91 11.94 30.38
CA ASN A 107 -14.71 12.65 31.38
C ASN A 107 -13.83 12.87 32.63
N PRO A 108 -13.38 14.11 32.95
CA PRO A 108 -12.51 14.34 34.10
C PRO A 108 -13.38 14.71 35.30
N SER A 109 -14.00 13.71 35.93
CA SER A 109 -14.59 13.90 37.25
C SER A 109 -14.36 12.66 38.09
N LEU A 110 -13.27 12.66 38.86
CA LEU A 110 -13.12 12.00 40.17
C LEU A 110 -11.68 12.20 40.65
N LEU A 111 -11.39 13.41 41.14
CA LEU A 111 -10.31 13.67 42.09
C LEU A 111 -10.88 14.55 43.20
N SER A 112 -11.60 13.91 44.12
CA SER A 112 -11.89 14.44 45.45
C SER A 112 -11.00 13.69 46.41
N ASP A 113 -9.94 14.34 46.84
CA ASP A 113 -9.00 13.86 47.85
C ASP A 113 -9.74 13.79 49.20
N GLY A 114 -9.84 12.59 49.75
CA GLY A 114 -10.64 12.29 50.92
C GLY A 114 -10.06 11.11 51.67
N SER A 115 -9.35 11.43 52.74
CA SER A 115 -8.75 10.53 53.72
C SER A 115 -9.72 9.45 54.23
N GLY A 116 -9.19 8.22 54.40
CA GLY A 116 -9.77 7.29 55.36
C GLY A 116 -9.88 5.84 54.92
N ASN A 117 -8.99 5.05 55.51
CA ASN A 117 -9.26 3.74 56.09
C ASN A 117 -9.00 2.47 55.26
N SER A 118 -8.28 1.60 55.95
CA SER A 118 -7.83 0.27 55.60
C SER A 118 -8.94 -0.78 55.73
N LYS A 119 -8.78 -1.87 54.95
CA LYS A 119 -9.27 -3.27 55.11
C LYS A 119 -9.66 -3.82 53.74
N SER A 120 -8.83 -4.65 53.10
CA SER A 120 -8.69 -6.11 53.27
C SER A 120 -9.77 -6.92 52.56
N LEU A 121 -9.29 -7.85 51.72
CA LEU A 121 -9.84 -9.17 51.39
C LEU A 121 -11.26 -9.25 50.78
N SER A 122 -11.35 -9.74 49.54
CA SER A 122 -11.65 -11.15 49.23
C SER A 122 -12.14 -11.28 47.78
N GLN A 123 -11.53 -12.19 47.02
CA GLN A 123 -12.28 -12.96 46.01
C GLN A 123 -13.10 -14.01 46.77
N PRO A 124 -14.28 -14.36 46.27
CA PRO A 124 -14.44 -15.73 45.81
C PRO A 124 -15.07 -15.87 44.43
N GLN A 125 -14.70 -16.98 43.81
CA GLN A 125 -15.15 -17.54 42.54
C GLN A 125 -16.66 -17.86 42.47
N GLN A 126 -17.15 -17.83 41.22
CA GLN A 126 -18.14 -18.71 40.57
C GLN A 126 -19.59 -18.73 41.09
N LEU A 127 -20.52 -18.49 40.16
CA LEU A 127 -21.66 -19.38 39.91
C LEU A 127 -22.29 -19.05 38.55
N GLU A 128 -22.28 -20.06 37.69
CA GLU A 128 -23.06 -20.16 36.48
C GLU A 128 -24.56 -20.02 36.78
N ARG A 129 -25.31 -19.38 35.89
CA ARG A 129 -26.67 -19.79 35.61
C ARG A 129 -27.06 -19.42 34.18
N GLU A 130 -27.57 -20.45 33.53
CA GLU A 130 -28.02 -20.55 32.15
C GLU A 130 -29.28 -19.71 31.89
N GLY A 131 -29.62 -19.56 30.60
CA GLY A 131 -31.03 -19.60 30.20
C GLY A 131 -31.56 -18.39 29.46
N GLU A 132 -31.52 -18.50 28.12
CA GLU A 132 -32.64 -18.18 27.21
C GLU A 132 -33.19 -16.74 27.20
N GLU A 133 -32.85 -16.00 26.14
CA GLU A 133 -33.90 -15.32 25.37
C GLU A 133 -33.54 -15.33 23.87
N GLN A 134 -34.47 -15.94 23.14
CA GLN A 134 -34.50 -16.34 21.74
C GLN A 134 -34.66 -15.11 20.82
N GLU A 135 -33.96 -15.08 19.67
CA GLU A 135 -34.57 -15.48 18.39
C GLU A 135 -35.65 -14.49 17.92
N GLY A 136 -35.21 -13.31 17.45
CA GLY A 136 -36.12 -12.25 17.01
C GLY A 136 -35.68 -11.44 15.80
N ASN A 137 -34.73 -11.92 14.98
CA ASN A 137 -34.26 -11.09 13.84
C ASN A 137 -33.86 -11.84 12.56
N ARG A 138 -34.52 -12.97 12.24
CA ARG A 138 -34.32 -13.67 10.95
C ARG A 138 -35.62 -14.02 10.21
N LYS A 139 -36.61 -13.13 10.21
CA LYS A 139 -37.85 -13.34 9.42
C LYS A 139 -38.37 -12.11 8.65
N GLU A 140 -37.56 -11.08 8.41
CA GLU A 140 -38.01 -9.91 7.63
C GLU A 140 -37.34 -9.71 6.26
N GLU A 141 -36.36 -10.53 5.86
CA GLU A 141 -35.72 -10.41 4.53
C GLU A 141 -36.17 -11.45 3.49
N GLU A 142 -37.00 -12.43 3.88
CA GLU A 142 -37.54 -13.45 2.95
C GLU A 142 -39.03 -13.23 2.66
N LYS A 143 -39.39 -11.99 2.29
CA LYS A 143 -40.76 -11.67 1.82
C LYS A 143 -40.84 -10.68 0.66
N VAL A 144 -39.74 -10.39 0.00
CA VAL A 144 -39.70 -9.45 -1.15
C VAL A 144 -39.46 -10.16 -2.50
N GLU A 145 -39.19 -11.47 -2.50
CA GLU A 145 -38.91 -12.23 -3.74
C GLU A 145 -40.08 -13.12 -4.21
N ALA A 146 -41.32 -12.84 -3.76
CA ALA A 146 -42.49 -13.66 -4.10
C ALA A 146 -43.66 -12.91 -4.76
N ASP A 147 -43.53 -11.62 -5.11
CA ASP A 147 -44.58 -10.84 -5.79
C ASP A 147 -44.09 -10.24 -7.13
N GLY A 148 -43.36 -11.06 -7.89
CA GLY A 148 -42.82 -10.72 -9.20
C GLY A 148 -43.30 -11.61 -10.35
N GLU A 149 -44.51 -12.14 -10.30
CA GLU A 149 -45.10 -12.87 -11.44
C GLU A 149 -46.64 -12.81 -11.44
N LYS A 150 -47.19 -11.81 -12.14
CA LYS A 150 -48.41 -11.87 -12.99
C LYS A 150 -49.03 -10.48 -13.14
N SER A 151 -48.89 -9.92 -14.34
CA SER A 151 -49.97 -9.44 -15.22
C SER A 151 -49.40 -8.72 -16.43
#